data_AF-A0A4Q3Y7B3-F1
#
_entry.id   AF-A0A4Q3Y7B3-F1
#
_cell.length_a   1.000
_cell.length_b   1.000
_cell.length_c   1.000
_cell.angle_alpha   90.00
_cell.angle_beta   90.00
_cell.angle_gamma   90.00
#
_symmetry.space_group_name_H-M   'P 1'
#
loop_
_entity.id
_entity.type
_entity.pdbx_description
1 polymer ?
#
loop_
_entity_poly.entity_id
_entity_poly.type
_entity_poly.pdbx_seq_one_letter_code
_entity_poly.pdbx_strand_id
1 'polypeptide(L)'
;MVFGNLSDAIKASLVPILVAVAAVLIAVLVFDMPLSMMSGAGGPGQMMMEPPASAYLGLLLLLVVYLFVFGWIAVTWHRYVLLEEYPASVPAIGGRPIWPYIGKSILIGLIVVVIAIPLFFIVGLLGAGVMMGGGGMGGAMVVGTIIGLGIGAVLTWLWFRFAIVLPGTAIGKPMKAGEGWNATKALSGTIFQASLIIVGINIVASLVVGVVSAGVPILGAILNLGVTWVTLMVGASLLTTLYGHIVEGRPLID
;
A
#
# COMPACT_ATOMS: atom_id res chain seq x y z
N MET A 1 2.09 -11.53 14.41
CA MET A 1 2.36 -10.14 14.83
C MET A 1 1.12 -9.26 14.86
N VAL A 2 0.51 -8.90 13.72
CA VAL A 2 -0.72 -8.06 13.69
C VAL A 2 -1.88 -8.71 14.45
N PHE A 3 -2.25 -9.94 14.08
CA PHE A 3 -3.39 -10.64 14.68
C PHE A 3 -3.16 -11.04 16.15
N GLY A 4 -1.90 -11.22 16.56
CA GLY A 4 -1.55 -11.44 17.96
C GLY A 4 -1.68 -10.19 18.83
N ASN A 5 -1.70 -9.00 18.21
CA ASN A 5 -1.80 -7.71 18.88
C ASN A 5 -2.94 -6.87 18.25
N LEU A 6 -4.08 -7.52 17.98
CA LEU A 6 -5.17 -6.91 17.21
C LEU A 6 -5.72 -5.64 17.87
N SER A 7 -5.82 -5.63 19.20
CA SER A 7 -6.27 -4.46 19.96
C SER A 7 -5.40 -3.24 19.69
N ASP A 8 -4.08 -3.40 19.72
CA ASP A 8 -3.15 -2.30 19.51
C ASP A 8 -3.05 -1.91 18.03
N ALA A 9 -3.17 -2.87 17.11
CA ALA A 9 -3.32 -2.59 15.69
C ALA A 9 -4.55 -1.71 15.41
N ILE A 10 -5.69 -1.98 16.06
CA ILE A 10 -6.92 -1.18 15.95
C ILE A 10 -6.68 0.21 16.56
N LYS A 11 -6.14 0.32 17.78
CA LYS A 11 -5.85 1.63 18.40
C LYS A 11 -4.93 2.49 17.54
N ALA A 12 -3.91 1.89 16.92
CA ALA A 12 -2.96 2.59 16.06
C ALA A 12 -3.58 3.10 14.76
N SER A 13 -4.72 2.56 14.32
CA SER A 13 -5.25 2.80 12.97
C SER A 13 -6.68 3.31 12.88
N LEU A 14 -7.54 3.03 13.87
CA LEU A 14 -8.97 3.36 13.82
C LEU A 14 -9.22 4.85 13.65
N VAL A 15 -8.65 5.68 14.53
CA VAL A 15 -8.83 7.15 14.45
C VAL A 15 -8.25 7.72 13.15
N PRO A 16 -7.00 7.39 12.75
CA PRO A 16 -6.49 7.81 11.45
C PRO A 16 -7.38 7.39 10.26
N ILE A 17 -7.95 6.19 10.27
CA ILE A 17 -8.87 5.71 9.22
C ILE A 17 -10.16 6.52 9.23
N LEU A 18 -10.75 6.81 10.39
CA LEU A 18 -11.94 7.65 10.48
C LEU A 18 -11.69 9.06 9.92
N VAL A 19 -10.48 9.61 10.12
CA VAL A 19 -10.08 10.88 9.49
C VAL A 19 -10.03 10.76 7.97
N ALA A 20 -9.46 9.68 7.42
CA ALA A 20 -9.45 9.45 5.98
C ALA A 20 -10.88 9.30 5.41
N VAL A 21 -11.76 8.55 6.09
CA VAL A 21 -13.16 8.38 5.69
C VAL A 21 -13.91 9.72 5.72
N ALA A 22 -13.72 10.53 6.76
CA ALA A 22 -14.31 11.87 6.82
C ALA A 22 -13.80 12.77 5.69
N ALA A 23 -12.51 12.72 5.38
CA ALA A 23 -11.93 13.48 4.27
C ALA A 23 -12.52 13.08 2.91
N VAL A 24 -12.76 11.78 2.70
CA VAL A 24 -13.46 11.27 1.50
C VAL A 24 -14.86 11.85 1.40
N LEU A 25 -15.64 11.84 2.50
CA LEU A 25 -16.99 12.40 2.49
C LEU A 25 -16.97 13.90 2.20
N ILE A 26 -16.01 14.65 2.76
CA ILE A 26 -15.83 16.07 2.48
C ILE A 26 -15.48 16.29 1.01
N ALA A 27 -14.58 15.49 0.44
CA ALA A 27 -14.21 15.57 -0.97
C ALA A 27 -15.41 15.39 -1.91
N VAL A 28 -16.27 14.41 -1.62
CA VAL A 28 -17.49 14.16 -2.41
C VAL A 28 -18.50 15.30 -2.25
N LEU A 29 -18.76 15.75 -1.02
CA LEU A 29 -19.84 16.69 -0.71
C LEU A 29 -19.49 18.16 -0.99
N VAL A 30 -18.21 18.55 -0.89
CA VAL A 30 -17.77 19.96 -0.97
C VAL A 30 -17.05 20.26 -2.28
N PHE A 31 -16.36 19.28 -2.84
CA PHE A 31 -15.55 19.45 -4.05
C PHE A 31 -16.17 18.78 -5.27
N ASP A 32 -17.44 18.35 -5.19
CA ASP A 32 -18.19 17.68 -6.25
C ASP A 32 -17.43 16.50 -6.86
N MET A 33 -16.64 15.79 -6.04
CA MET A 33 -15.81 14.69 -6.52
C MET A 33 -16.70 13.48 -6.86
N PRO A 34 -16.75 13.04 -8.13
CA PRO A 34 -17.56 11.90 -8.49
C PRO A 34 -16.96 10.62 -7.89
N LEU A 35 -17.83 9.79 -7.31
CA LEU A 35 -17.41 8.54 -6.65
C LEU A 35 -16.68 7.58 -7.61
N SER A 36 -16.94 7.69 -8.92
CA SER A 36 -16.26 6.94 -9.97
C SER A 36 -14.76 7.25 -10.08
N MET A 37 -14.33 8.48 -9.76
CA MET A 37 -12.90 8.82 -9.68
C MET A 37 -12.20 8.13 -8.53
N MET A 38 -12.95 7.78 -7.48
CA MET A 38 -12.41 7.13 -6.29
C MET A 38 -12.30 5.61 -6.46
N SER A 39 -13.22 5.00 -7.20
CA SER A 39 -13.24 3.56 -7.40
C SER A 39 -12.29 3.07 -8.48
N GLY A 40 -11.73 3.96 -9.31
CA GLY A 40 -10.93 3.59 -10.49
C GLY A 40 -11.72 2.77 -11.53
N ALA A 41 -13.02 2.58 -11.31
CA ALA A 41 -13.91 1.75 -12.12
C ALA A 41 -14.61 2.60 -13.21
N GLY A 42 -13.85 3.49 -13.84
CA GLY A 42 -14.33 4.29 -14.96
C GLY A 42 -14.44 3.43 -16.22
N GLY A 43 -15.66 3.10 -16.65
CA GLY A 43 -15.86 2.56 -17.99
C GLY A 43 -15.41 3.57 -19.08
N PRO A 44 -15.12 3.13 -20.33
CA PRO A 44 -14.69 4.03 -21.41
C PRO A 44 -15.58 5.26 -21.60
N GLY A 45 -16.89 5.14 -21.35
CA GLY A 45 -17.84 6.26 -21.42
C GLY A 45 -17.85 7.20 -20.20
N GLN A 46 -17.39 6.75 -19.03
CA GLN A 46 -17.26 7.60 -17.83
C GLN A 46 -15.98 8.44 -17.85
N MET A 47 -14.96 8.02 -18.60
CA MET A 47 -13.75 8.82 -18.85
C MET A 47 -13.97 10.00 -19.80
N MET A 48 -15.15 10.13 -20.42
CA MET A 48 -15.49 11.21 -21.35
C MET A 48 -16.14 12.43 -20.67
N MET A 49 -16.52 12.33 -19.39
CA MET A 49 -17.05 13.46 -18.64
C MET A 49 -15.88 14.15 -17.91
N GLU A 50 -15.58 15.40 -18.27
CA GLU A 50 -14.53 16.16 -17.58
C GLU A 50 -15.00 16.46 -16.15
N PRO A 51 -14.25 16.04 -15.12
CA PRO A 51 -14.52 16.42 -13.73
C PRO A 51 -14.46 17.94 -13.54
N PRO A 52 -15.29 18.52 -12.64
CA PRO A 52 -15.19 19.94 -12.34
C PRO A 52 -13.81 20.28 -11.73
N ALA A 53 -13.34 21.51 -11.94
CA ALA A 53 -12.04 21.97 -11.42
C ALA A 53 -11.90 21.77 -9.89
N SER A 54 -13.00 21.91 -9.15
CA SER A 54 -13.09 21.64 -7.71
C SER A 54 -12.72 20.20 -7.35
N ALA A 55 -13.10 19.21 -8.17
CA ALA A 55 -12.81 17.80 -7.91
C ALA A 55 -11.31 17.52 -7.93
N TYR A 56 -10.54 18.18 -8.80
CA TYR A 56 -9.08 18.06 -8.82
C TYR A 56 -8.43 18.65 -7.56
N LEU A 57 -8.93 19.77 -7.06
CA LEU A 57 -8.49 20.33 -5.77
C LEU A 57 -8.82 19.35 -4.63
N GLY A 58 -10.03 18.80 -4.62
CA GLY A 58 -10.43 17.76 -3.67
C GLY A 58 -9.50 16.55 -3.71
N LEU A 59 -9.09 16.11 -4.91
CA LEU A 59 -8.19 14.96 -5.07
C LEU A 59 -6.79 15.26 -4.52
N LEU A 60 -6.27 16.46 -4.76
CA LEU A 60 -4.98 16.88 -4.22
C LEU A 60 -5.01 16.92 -2.68
N LEU A 61 -6.09 17.45 -2.09
CA LEU A 61 -6.26 17.48 -0.64
C LEU A 61 -6.39 16.07 -0.06
N LEU A 62 -7.15 15.18 -0.70
CA LEU A 62 -7.23 13.78 -0.32
C LEU A 62 -5.87 13.10 -0.33
N LEU A 63 -5.06 13.32 -1.37
CA LEU A 63 -3.72 12.75 -1.45
C LEU A 63 -2.88 13.15 -0.22
N VAL A 64 -2.90 14.42 0.18
CA VAL A 64 -2.17 14.90 1.37
C VAL A 64 -2.70 14.23 2.63
N VAL A 65 -4.01 14.13 2.80
CA VAL A 65 -4.63 13.46 3.96
C VAL A 65 -4.26 11.99 4.00
N TYR A 66 -4.31 11.28 2.88
CA TYR A 66 -3.94 9.87 2.81
C TYR A 66 -2.47 9.67 3.16
N LEU A 67 -1.56 10.46 2.60
CA LEU A 67 -0.14 10.40 2.95
C LEU A 67 0.08 10.62 4.44
N PHE A 68 -0.60 11.60 5.02
CA PHE A 68 -0.56 11.85 6.46
C PHE A 68 -1.08 10.67 7.27
N VAL A 69 -2.28 10.15 6.97
CA VAL A 69 -2.91 9.03 7.66
C VAL A 69 -2.06 7.78 7.58
N PHE A 70 -1.57 7.41 6.40
CA PHE A 70 -0.70 6.23 6.25
C PHE A 70 0.61 6.40 7.01
N GLY A 71 1.25 7.57 6.92
CA GLY A 71 2.45 7.87 7.69
C GLY A 71 2.20 7.81 9.20
N TRP A 72 1.06 8.31 9.66
CA TRP A 72 0.67 8.32 11.06
C TRP A 72 0.44 6.91 11.60
N ILE A 73 -0.29 6.05 10.87
CA ILE A 73 -0.48 4.64 11.22
C ILE A 73 0.86 3.91 11.26
N ALA A 74 1.66 4.04 10.19
CA ALA A 74 2.91 3.31 10.06
C ALA A 74 3.93 3.73 11.14
N VAL A 75 4.10 5.02 11.40
CA VAL A 75 5.00 5.51 12.46
C VAL A 75 4.54 5.03 13.83
N THR A 76 3.23 5.07 14.11
CA THR A 76 2.69 4.54 15.37
C THR A 76 3.00 3.06 15.50
N TRP A 77 2.75 2.27 14.45
CA TRP A 77 2.98 0.82 14.46
C TRP A 77 4.46 0.46 14.61
N HIS A 78 5.36 1.09 13.85
CA HIS A 78 6.79 0.83 13.93
C HIS A 78 7.35 1.12 15.33
N ARG A 79 6.89 2.19 15.98
CA ARG A 79 7.33 2.55 17.34
C ARG A 79 6.76 1.62 18.40
N TYR A 80 5.49 1.22 18.26
CA TYR A 80 4.91 0.19 19.12
C TYR A 80 5.76 -1.09 19.09
N VAL A 81 6.15 -1.53 17.91
CA VAL A 81 6.89 -2.78 17.75
C VAL A 81 8.35 -2.67 18.19
N LEU A 82 9.06 -1.60 17.79
CA LEU A 82 10.50 -1.50 18.03
C LEU A 82 10.84 -0.90 19.39
N LEU A 83 10.00 0.01 19.89
CA LEU A 83 10.22 0.75 21.13
C LEU A 83 9.23 0.37 22.24
N GLU A 84 8.32 -0.59 21.99
CA GLU A 84 7.27 -1.00 22.94
C GLU A 84 6.37 0.17 23.37
N GLU A 85 6.23 1.18 22.51
CA GLU A 85 5.36 2.33 22.75
C GLU A 85 3.91 2.00 22.40
N TYR A 86 3.15 1.51 23.38
CA TYR A 86 1.76 1.12 23.20
C TYR A 86 0.88 2.27 22.68
N PRO A 87 0.09 2.04 21.60
CA PRO A 87 -0.76 3.07 21.05
C PRO A 87 -1.92 3.40 22.00
N ALA A 88 -2.11 4.69 22.26
CA ALA A 88 -3.32 5.20 22.90
C ALA A 88 -4.51 5.11 21.93
N SER A 89 -5.74 5.23 22.45
CA SER A 89 -6.97 5.23 21.63
C SER A 89 -6.97 6.32 20.54
N VAL A 90 -6.30 7.44 20.82
CA VAL A 90 -5.93 8.44 19.82
C VAL A 90 -4.40 8.44 19.73
N PRO A 91 -3.80 7.91 18.65
CA PRO A 91 -2.35 7.88 18.52
C PRO A 91 -1.72 9.28 18.56
N ALA A 92 -0.55 9.41 19.19
CA ALA A 92 0.11 10.71 19.28
C ALA A 92 0.60 11.19 17.90
N ILE A 93 0.40 12.48 17.61
CA ILE A 93 0.97 13.16 16.43
C ILE A 93 2.23 13.94 16.82
N GLY A 94 2.18 14.65 17.97
CA GLY A 94 3.28 15.48 18.46
C GLY A 94 4.54 14.66 18.79
N GLY A 95 5.70 15.19 18.40
CA GLY A 95 7.00 14.54 18.65
C GLY A 95 7.24 13.27 17.82
N ARG A 96 6.38 12.95 16.86
CA ARG A 96 6.52 11.78 15.98
C ARG A 96 7.09 12.20 14.61
N PRO A 97 8.03 11.43 14.03
CA PRO A 97 8.64 11.75 12.73
C PRO A 97 7.73 11.38 11.54
N ILE A 98 6.46 11.80 11.55
CA ILE A 98 5.46 11.47 10.51
C ILE A 98 5.86 12.09 9.16
N TRP A 99 6.17 13.39 9.11
CA TRP A 99 6.58 14.05 7.86
C TRP A 99 7.90 13.54 7.29
N PRO A 100 8.97 13.34 8.09
CA PRO A 100 10.18 12.66 7.62
C PRO A 100 9.89 11.26 7.04
N TYR A 101 9.03 10.49 7.69
CA TYR A 101 8.61 9.16 7.22
C TYR A 101 7.89 9.24 5.87
N ILE A 102 6.96 10.19 5.71
CA ILE A 102 6.23 10.43 4.45
C ILE A 102 7.20 10.82 3.34
N GLY A 103 8.08 11.79 3.58
CA GLY A 103 9.08 12.21 2.60
C GLY A 103 9.97 11.07 2.14
N LYS A 104 10.38 10.19 3.07
CA LYS A 104 11.16 8.99 2.76
C LYS A 104 10.36 7.97 1.95
N SER A 105 9.08 7.78 2.30
CA SER A 105 8.17 6.87 1.58
C SER A 105 7.92 7.36 0.15
N ILE A 106 7.75 8.67 -0.06
CA ILE A 106 7.63 9.28 -1.38
C ILE A 106 8.91 9.07 -2.19
N LEU A 107 10.09 9.35 -1.61
CA LEU A 107 11.37 9.13 -2.30
C LEU A 107 11.53 7.67 -2.77
N ILE A 108 11.19 6.71 -1.91
CA ILE A 108 11.27 5.28 -2.24
C ILE A 108 10.22 4.92 -3.29
N GLY A 109 9.00 5.44 -3.17
CA GLY A 109 7.95 5.28 -4.17
C GLY A 109 8.39 5.79 -5.54
N LEU A 110 9.03 6.96 -5.61
CA LEU A 110 9.58 7.51 -6.85
C LEU A 110 10.67 6.61 -7.45
N ILE A 111 11.59 6.07 -6.64
CA ILE A 111 12.60 5.11 -7.10
C ILE A 111 11.94 3.87 -7.70
N VAL A 112 10.94 3.30 -7.01
CA VAL A 112 10.22 2.12 -7.48
C VAL A 112 9.45 2.42 -8.77
N VAL A 113 8.78 3.58 -8.86
CA VAL A 113 8.05 4.01 -10.06
C VAL A 113 8.99 4.12 -11.26
N VAL A 114 10.16 4.77 -11.10
CA VAL A 114 11.14 4.89 -12.18
C VAL A 114 11.61 3.52 -12.68
N ILE A 115 11.81 2.55 -11.79
CA ILE A 115 12.16 1.18 -12.15
C ILE A 115 10.97 0.43 -12.78
N ALA A 116 9.74 0.76 -12.39
CA ALA A 116 8.52 0.13 -12.87
C ALA A 116 8.16 0.54 -14.31
N ILE A 117 8.50 1.76 -14.75
CA ILE A 117 8.22 2.27 -16.10
C ILE A 117 8.59 1.26 -17.21
N PRO A 118 9.84 0.77 -17.32
CA PRO A 118 10.20 -0.20 -18.36
C PRO A 118 9.44 -1.53 -18.23
N LEU A 119 9.12 -1.97 -17.01
CA LEU A 119 8.33 -3.19 -16.79
C LEU A 119 6.92 -3.01 -17.34
N PHE A 120 6.28 -1.87 -17.10
CA PHE A 120 4.95 -1.59 -17.64
C PHE A 120 4.95 -1.49 -19.17
N PHE A 121 6.02 -0.97 -19.79
CA PHE A 121 6.15 -0.98 -21.25
C PHE A 121 6.21 -2.41 -21.82
N ILE A 122 7.03 -3.28 -21.24
CA ILE A 122 7.13 -4.69 -21.65
C ILE A 122 5.75 -5.36 -21.54
N VAL A 123 5.03 -5.08 -20.47
CA VAL A 123 3.73 -5.68 -20.17
C VAL A 123 2.66 -5.18 -21.12
N GLY A 124 2.66 -3.88 -21.44
CA GLY A 124 1.79 -3.33 -22.46
C GLY A 124 2.02 -3.98 -23.83
N LEU A 125 3.28 -4.20 -24.21
CA LEU A 125 3.64 -4.86 -25.47
C LEU A 125 3.19 -6.34 -25.50
N LEU A 126 3.43 -7.08 -24.42
CA LEU A 126 2.99 -8.47 -24.28
C LEU A 126 1.45 -8.58 -24.30
N GLY A 127 0.77 -7.69 -23.59
CA GLY A 127 -0.69 -7.62 -23.56
C GLY A 127 -1.29 -7.32 -24.93
N ALA A 128 -0.72 -6.36 -25.66
CA ALA A 128 -1.13 -6.06 -27.04
C ALA A 128 -0.95 -7.27 -27.97
N GLY A 129 0.15 -8.01 -27.83
CA GLY A 129 0.40 -9.23 -28.61
C GLY A 129 -0.67 -10.32 -28.38
N VAL A 130 -1.12 -10.52 -27.14
CA VAL A 130 -2.17 -11.50 -26.81
C VAL A 130 -3.52 -11.11 -27.40
N MET A 131 -3.87 -9.82 -27.33
CA MET A 131 -5.12 -9.29 -27.88
C MET A 131 -5.15 -9.39 -29.41
N MET A 132 -4.02 -9.13 -30.08
CA MET A 132 -3.90 -9.23 -31.54
C MET A 132 -3.79 -10.67 -32.03
N GLY A 133 -3.34 -11.61 -31.18
CA GLY A 133 -3.13 -13.02 -31.51
C GLY A 133 -4.39 -13.91 -31.46
N GLY A 134 -5.59 -13.33 -31.31
CA GLY A 134 -6.85 -14.09 -31.31
C GLY A 134 -7.20 -14.79 -29.99
N GLY A 135 -6.46 -14.53 -28.91
CA GLY A 135 -6.82 -14.98 -27.57
C GLY A 135 -8.07 -14.24 -27.10
N GLY A 136 -9.24 -14.88 -27.15
CA GLY A 136 -10.48 -14.30 -26.65
C GLY A 136 -10.38 -13.80 -25.20
N MET A 137 -11.40 -13.08 -24.73
CA MET A 137 -11.38 -12.35 -23.44
C MET A 137 -10.91 -13.20 -22.23
N GLY A 138 -11.22 -14.50 -22.20
CA GLY A 138 -10.74 -15.42 -21.16
C GLY A 138 -9.22 -15.66 -21.18
N GLY A 139 -8.60 -15.77 -22.36
CA GLY A 139 -7.15 -15.94 -22.49
C GLY A 139 -6.38 -14.68 -22.06
N ALA A 140 -6.88 -13.51 -22.44
CA ALA A 140 -6.33 -12.23 -22.02
C ALA A 140 -6.36 -12.06 -20.48
N MET A 141 -7.44 -12.50 -19.82
CA MET A 141 -7.56 -12.44 -18.36
C MET A 141 -6.55 -13.33 -17.64
N VAL A 142 -6.33 -14.56 -18.11
CA VAL A 142 -5.35 -15.48 -17.51
C VAL A 142 -3.94 -14.94 -17.67
N VAL A 143 -3.56 -14.52 -18.88
CA VAL A 143 -2.23 -13.96 -19.13
C VAL A 143 -2.02 -12.67 -18.34
N GLY A 144 -3.01 -11.79 -18.31
CA GLY A 144 -2.97 -10.56 -17.52
C GLY A 144 -2.78 -10.83 -16.02
N THR A 145 -3.44 -11.86 -15.49
CA THR A 145 -3.30 -12.25 -14.07
C THR A 145 -1.90 -12.78 -13.76
N ILE A 146 -1.35 -13.65 -14.61
CA ILE A 146 0.00 -14.21 -14.44
C ILE A 146 1.05 -13.10 -14.52
N ILE A 147 0.93 -12.22 -15.50
CA ILE A 147 1.83 -11.08 -15.68
C ILE A 147 1.71 -10.13 -14.48
N GLY A 148 0.48 -9.82 -14.05
CA GLY A 148 0.21 -8.98 -12.88
C GLY A 148 0.82 -9.54 -11.59
N LEU A 149 0.73 -10.85 -11.38
CA LEU A 149 1.37 -11.53 -10.26
C LEU A 149 2.90 -11.36 -10.29
N GLY A 150 3.52 -11.59 -11.46
CA GLY A 150 4.96 -11.47 -11.64
C GLY A 150 5.47 -10.05 -11.39
N ILE A 151 4.87 -9.04 -12.03
CA ILE A 151 5.24 -7.63 -11.82
C ILE A 151 4.97 -7.22 -10.39
N GLY A 152 3.79 -7.55 -9.85
CA GLY A 152 3.41 -7.20 -8.50
C GLY A 152 4.42 -7.73 -7.49
N ALA A 153 4.87 -8.97 -7.67
CA ALA A 153 5.92 -9.57 -6.82
C ALA A 153 7.25 -8.81 -6.96
N VAL A 154 7.68 -8.45 -8.17
CA VAL A 154 8.91 -7.67 -8.40
C VAL A 154 8.83 -6.28 -7.78
N LEU A 155 7.73 -5.56 -7.96
CA LEU A 155 7.55 -4.22 -7.40
C LEU A 155 7.47 -4.25 -5.88
N THR A 156 6.76 -5.24 -5.32
CA THR A 156 6.68 -5.46 -3.87
C THR A 156 8.05 -5.83 -3.29
N TRP A 157 8.82 -6.65 -4.01
CA TRP A 157 10.20 -6.99 -3.64
C TRP A 157 11.12 -5.77 -3.63
N LEU A 158 11.08 -4.95 -4.69
CA LEU A 158 11.82 -3.68 -4.75
C LEU A 158 11.42 -2.77 -3.58
N TRP A 159 10.12 -2.63 -3.36
CA TRP A 159 9.57 -1.85 -2.26
C TRP A 159 10.17 -2.30 -0.92
N PHE A 160 10.05 -3.57 -0.54
CA PHE A 160 10.56 -4.06 0.75
C PHE A 160 12.07 -3.84 0.94
N ARG A 161 12.87 -4.01 -0.13
CA ARG A 161 14.32 -3.83 -0.06
C ARG A 161 14.73 -2.38 0.17
N PHE A 162 14.04 -1.42 -0.45
CA PHE A 162 14.31 0.00 -0.21
C PHE A 162 13.61 0.52 1.05
N ALA A 163 12.41 0.04 1.34
CA ALA A 163 11.54 0.49 2.44
C ALA A 163 11.96 -0.01 3.81
N ILE A 164 12.92 -0.94 3.92
CA ILE A 164 13.48 -1.37 5.23
C ILE A 164 14.04 -0.21 6.05
N VAL A 165 14.34 0.94 5.43
CA VAL A 165 14.81 2.16 6.12
C VAL A 165 13.70 2.97 6.80
N LEU A 166 12.43 2.66 6.50
CA LEU A 166 11.27 3.39 7.01
C LEU A 166 11.05 3.19 8.52
N PRO A 167 11.12 1.98 9.10
CA PRO A 167 11.07 1.79 10.55
C PRO A 167 12.15 2.59 11.29
N GLY A 168 13.39 2.60 10.77
CA GLY A 168 14.47 3.43 11.32
C GLY A 168 14.10 4.91 11.38
N THR A 169 13.47 5.43 10.33
CA THR A 169 12.95 6.82 10.31
C THR A 169 11.87 7.03 11.36
N ALA A 170 10.95 6.07 11.55
CA ALA A 170 9.88 6.14 12.54
C ALA A 170 10.39 6.19 14.00
N ILE A 171 11.55 5.57 14.27
CA ILE A 171 12.18 5.55 15.60
C ILE A 171 13.29 6.59 15.77
N GLY A 172 13.50 7.49 14.79
CA GLY A 172 14.50 8.56 14.88
C GLY A 172 15.94 8.14 14.54
N LYS A 173 16.14 6.97 13.93
CA LYS A 173 17.42 6.45 13.43
C LYS A 173 17.38 6.30 11.89
N PRO A 174 17.32 7.42 11.12
CA PRO A 174 17.13 7.35 9.68
C PRO A 174 18.35 6.74 8.96
N MET A 175 18.07 5.97 7.90
CA MET A 175 19.08 5.33 7.04
C MET A 175 18.91 5.76 5.57
N LYS A 176 19.97 5.65 4.76
CA LYS A 176 19.90 5.92 3.32
C LYS A 176 19.28 4.73 2.57
N ALA A 177 18.54 4.99 1.49
CA ALA A 177 17.87 3.92 0.73
C ALA A 177 18.86 2.87 0.18
N GLY A 178 20.06 3.29 -0.21
CA GLY A 178 21.14 2.38 -0.63
C GLY A 178 21.66 1.48 0.50
N GLU A 179 21.62 1.94 1.75
CA GLU A 179 21.97 1.12 2.92
C GLU A 179 20.93 0.00 3.10
N GLY A 180 19.64 0.32 2.95
CA GLY A 180 18.57 -0.69 2.99
C GLY A 180 18.70 -1.76 1.90
N TRP A 181 19.04 -1.34 0.67
CA TRP A 181 19.30 -2.28 -0.43
C TRP A 181 20.46 -3.22 -0.10
N ASN A 182 21.58 -2.69 0.41
CA ASN A 182 22.75 -3.49 0.74
C ASN A 182 22.50 -4.42 1.94
N ALA A 183 21.81 -3.94 2.98
CA ALA A 183 21.47 -4.71 4.16
C ALA A 183 20.59 -5.93 3.81
N THR A 184 19.69 -5.78 2.84
CA THR A 184 18.77 -6.86 2.41
C THR A 184 19.35 -7.83 1.40
N LYS A 185 20.62 -7.69 0.99
CA LYS A 185 21.22 -8.48 -0.09
C LYS A 185 21.20 -10.00 0.19
N ALA A 186 21.56 -10.41 1.41
CA ALA A 186 21.63 -11.82 1.80
C ALA A 186 20.25 -12.50 1.84
N LEU A 187 19.19 -11.74 2.19
CA LEU A 187 17.83 -12.25 2.32
C LEU A 187 16.94 -11.89 1.11
N SER A 188 17.53 -11.44 0.01
CA SER A 188 16.79 -10.94 -1.15
C SER A 188 15.84 -12.00 -1.74
N GLY A 189 16.25 -13.28 -1.76
CA GLY A 189 15.40 -14.38 -2.22
C GLY A 189 14.19 -14.62 -1.31
N THR A 190 14.41 -14.60 0.01
CA THR A 190 13.33 -14.73 1.01
C THR A 190 12.35 -13.56 0.92
N ILE A 191 12.84 -12.33 0.74
CA ILE A 191 11.99 -11.14 0.54
C ILE A 191 11.15 -11.29 -0.74
N PHE A 192 11.72 -11.87 -1.81
CA PHE A 192 10.98 -12.10 -3.05
C PHE A 192 9.86 -13.14 -2.85
N GLN A 193 10.14 -14.23 -2.14
CA GLN A 193 9.11 -15.24 -1.80
C GLN A 193 7.98 -14.63 -0.95
N ALA A 194 8.32 -13.84 0.07
CA ALA A 194 7.33 -13.13 0.87
C ALA A 194 6.49 -12.17 0.00
N SER A 195 7.13 -11.45 -0.93
CA SER A 195 6.46 -10.56 -1.87
C SER A 195 5.47 -11.30 -2.77
N LEU A 196 5.86 -12.47 -3.29
CA LEU A 196 4.98 -13.31 -4.10
C LEU A 196 3.75 -13.78 -3.32
N ILE A 197 3.94 -14.21 -2.05
CA ILE A 197 2.85 -14.64 -1.17
C ILE A 197 1.89 -13.47 -0.90
N ILE A 198 2.40 -12.29 -0.55
CA ILE A 198 1.58 -11.11 -0.23
C ILE A 198 0.75 -10.70 -1.44
N VAL A 199 1.36 -10.66 -2.64
CA VAL A 199 0.66 -10.29 -3.87
C VAL A 199 -0.38 -11.35 -4.24
N GLY A 200 -0.05 -12.63 -4.11
CA GLY A 200 -1.00 -13.72 -4.32
C GLY A 200 -2.21 -13.64 -3.39
N ILE A 201 -1.98 -13.41 -2.10
CA ILE A 201 -3.05 -13.20 -1.11
C ILE A 201 -3.90 -11.98 -1.47
N ASN A 202 -3.29 -10.87 -1.89
CA ASN A 202 -4.03 -9.67 -2.28
C ASN A 202 -4.89 -9.89 -3.53
N ILE A 203 -4.40 -10.64 -4.52
CA ILE A 203 -5.19 -11.01 -5.70
C ILE A 203 -6.38 -11.87 -5.29
N VAL A 204 -6.15 -12.92 -4.49
CA VAL A 204 -7.23 -13.79 -4.00
C VAL A 204 -8.25 -12.99 -3.18
N ALA A 205 -7.79 -12.14 -2.26
CA ALA A 205 -8.66 -11.28 -1.47
C ALA A 205 -9.50 -10.36 -2.35
N SER A 206 -8.89 -9.71 -3.35
CA SER A 206 -9.60 -8.84 -4.29
C SER A 206 -10.66 -9.60 -5.09
N LEU A 207 -10.34 -10.81 -5.56
CA LEU A 207 -11.31 -11.67 -6.27
C LEU A 207 -12.48 -12.07 -5.37
N VAL A 208 -12.19 -12.48 -4.13
CA VAL A 208 -13.23 -12.83 -3.14
C VAL A 208 -14.11 -11.64 -2.83
N VAL A 209 -13.53 -10.45 -2.61
CA VAL A 209 -14.31 -9.23 -2.37
C VAL A 209 -15.20 -8.93 -3.57
N GLY A 210 -14.68 -9.03 -4.80
CA GLY A 210 -15.46 -8.81 -6.02
C GLY A 210 -16.68 -9.73 -6.14
N VAL A 211 -16.52 -11.02 -5.81
CA VAL A 211 -17.62 -12.00 -5.86
C VAL A 211 -18.61 -11.80 -4.70
N VAL A 212 -18.13 -11.62 -3.48
CA VAL A 212 -18.96 -11.52 -2.27
C VAL A 212 -19.77 -10.22 -2.24
N SER A 213 -19.20 -9.12 -2.76
CA SER A 213 -19.87 -7.82 -2.79
C SER A 213 -20.63 -7.55 -4.08
N ALA A 214 -20.79 -8.56 -4.95
CA ALA A 214 -21.49 -8.41 -6.22
C ALA A 214 -22.90 -7.83 -6.00
N GLY A 215 -23.17 -6.68 -6.62
CA GLY A 215 -24.46 -5.98 -6.51
C GLY A 215 -24.67 -5.16 -5.22
N VAL A 216 -23.71 -5.15 -4.28
CA VAL A 216 -23.79 -4.39 -3.03
C VAL A 216 -22.56 -3.48 -2.86
N PRO A 217 -22.56 -2.27 -3.46
CA PRO A 217 -21.38 -1.40 -3.50
C PRO A 217 -20.81 -1.04 -2.12
N ILE A 218 -21.67 -0.79 -1.13
CA ILE A 218 -21.25 -0.42 0.23
C ILE A 218 -20.50 -1.58 0.91
N LEU A 219 -20.95 -2.82 0.72
CA LEU A 219 -20.26 -4.00 1.23
C LEU A 219 -18.88 -4.13 0.59
N GLY A 220 -18.79 -3.90 -0.72
CA GLY A 220 -17.52 -3.90 -1.44
C GLY A 220 -16.55 -2.85 -0.91
N ALA A 221 -17.01 -1.64 -0.63
CA ALA A 221 -16.18 -0.59 -0.05
C ALA A 221 -15.63 -0.97 1.34
N ILE A 222 -16.48 -1.52 2.22
CA ILE A 222 -16.08 -1.94 3.58
C ILE A 222 -15.07 -3.08 3.52
N LEU A 223 -15.33 -4.10 2.68
CA LEU A 223 -14.42 -5.23 2.54
C LEU A 223 -13.06 -4.82 1.95
N ASN A 224 -13.06 -3.94 0.93
CA ASN A 224 -11.82 -3.40 0.35
C ASN A 224 -11.04 -2.55 1.35
N LEU A 225 -11.71 -1.77 2.20
CA LEU A 225 -11.06 -1.05 3.30
C LEU A 225 -10.37 -2.02 4.26
N GLY A 226 -11.04 -3.12 4.61
CA GLY A 226 -10.47 -4.19 5.43
C GLY A 226 -9.24 -4.84 4.81
N VAL A 227 -9.31 -5.22 3.52
CA VAL A 227 -8.17 -5.80 2.79
C VAL A 227 -7.00 -4.82 2.73
N THR A 228 -7.27 -3.55 2.39
CA THR A 228 -6.25 -2.49 2.33
C THR A 228 -5.57 -2.29 3.68
N TRP A 229 -6.35 -2.28 4.76
CA TRP A 229 -5.83 -2.18 6.12
C TRP A 229 -4.96 -3.38 6.50
N VAL A 230 -5.41 -4.61 6.21
CA VAL A 230 -4.60 -5.82 6.47
C VAL A 230 -3.29 -5.75 5.70
N THR A 231 -3.32 -5.39 4.42
CA THR A 231 -2.12 -5.25 3.58
C THR A 231 -1.16 -4.21 4.12
N LEU A 232 -1.65 -3.04 4.56
CA LEU A 232 -0.85 -2.00 5.21
C LEU A 232 -0.17 -2.55 6.47
N MET A 233 -0.93 -3.16 7.38
CA MET A 233 -0.43 -3.62 8.68
C MET A 233 0.55 -4.80 8.53
N VAL A 234 0.28 -5.73 7.62
CA VAL A 234 1.18 -6.84 7.30
C VAL A 234 2.47 -6.31 6.66
N GLY A 235 2.37 -5.39 5.70
CA GLY A 235 3.53 -4.75 5.09
C GLY A 235 4.39 -4.00 6.10
N ALA A 236 3.78 -3.19 6.96
CA ALA A 236 4.48 -2.47 8.03
C ALA A 236 5.13 -3.44 9.04
N SER A 237 4.45 -4.53 9.40
CA SER A 237 5.00 -5.56 10.28
C SER A 237 6.21 -6.25 9.67
N LEU A 238 6.13 -6.66 8.40
CA LEU A 238 7.26 -7.26 7.69
C LEU A 238 8.46 -6.33 7.63
N LEU A 239 8.26 -5.05 7.30
CA LEU A 239 9.32 -4.06 7.32
C LEU A 239 9.97 -3.95 8.70
N THR A 240 9.15 -3.96 9.75
CA THR A 240 9.66 -3.84 11.12
C THR A 240 10.42 -5.08 11.56
N THR A 241 9.93 -6.27 11.23
CA THR A 241 10.62 -7.54 11.51
C THR A 241 11.94 -7.60 10.74
N LEU A 242 11.95 -7.26 9.46
CA LEU A 242 13.16 -7.22 8.64
C LEU A 242 14.15 -6.20 9.21
N TYR A 243 13.70 -5.01 9.59
CA TYR A 243 14.56 -3.99 10.21
C TYR A 243 15.13 -4.48 11.54
N GLY A 244 14.29 -4.98 12.45
CA GLY A 244 14.72 -5.49 13.75
C GLY A 244 15.74 -6.62 13.61
N HIS A 245 15.53 -7.55 12.68
CA HIS A 245 16.43 -8.67 12.47
C HIS A 245 17.73 -8.28 11.76
N ILE A 246 17.64 -7.60 10.62
CA ILE A 246 18.78 -7.32 9.74
C ILE A 246 19.61 -6.14 10.26
N VAL A 247 18.97 -5.10 10.78
CA VAL A 247 19.62 -3.85 11.17
C VAL A 247 19.92 -3.83 12.67
N GLU A 248 18.98 -4.24 13.51
CA GLU A 248 19.18 -4.24 14.97
C GLU A 248 19.69 -5.59 15.51
N GLY A 249 19.81 -6.62 14.67
CA GLY A 249 20.34 -7.93 15.07
C GLY A 249 19.42 -8.72 16.02
N ARG A 250 18.13 -8.38 16.10
CA ARG A 250 17.17 -9.09 16.96
C ARG A 250 16.96 -10.53 16.45
N PRO A 251 16.82 -11.52 17.33
CA PRO A 251 16.47 -12.88 16.91
C PRO A 251 15.09 -12.88 16.25
N LEU A 252 14.89 -13.77 15.27
CA LEU A 252 13.54 -14.11 14.82
C LEU A 252 12.90 -14.91 15.95
N ILE A 253 11.66 -14.59 16.29
CA ILE A 253 10.91 -15.38 17.26
C ILE A 253 10.45 -16.63 16.47
N ASP A 254 10.96 -17.79 16.86
CA ASP A 254 10.57 -19.10 16.33
C ASP A 254 9.09 -19.41 16.61
#